data_AF-A0A0R2V7W7-F1
#
_entry.id   AF-A0A0R2V7W7-F1
#
_cell.length_a   1.000
_cell.length_b   1.000
_cell.length_c   1.000
_cell.angle_alpha   90.00
_cell.angle_beta   90.00
_cell.angle_gamma   90.00
#
_symmetry.space_group_name_H-M   'P 1'
#
loop_
_entity.id
_entity.type
_entity.pdbx_description
1 polymer ?
#
loop_
_entity_poly.entity_id
_entity_poly.type
_entity_poly.pdbx_seq_one_letter_code
_entity_poly.pdbx_strand_id
1 'polypeptide(L)'
;MDKKYLSKIIATDNDGLQMISACCSGAEIKVNDIKYLPKSKVFLLSLKRSKVETEDDDKKVISICKFEFVDQVKSKNIKQADLDQKLELIGMDYLKNNENYEINLIFTNNAYITLSTEIIEVTLDDQSKVD
;
A
#
# COMPACT_ATOMS: atom_id res chain seq x y z
N MET A 1 22.00 12.04 20.78
CA MET A 1 21.60 10.99 19.80
C MET A 1 20.20 11.34 19.35
N ASP A 2 20.06 11.90 18.15
CA ASP A 2 18.74 12.10 17.55
C ASP A 2 18.11 10.72 17.32
N LYS A 3 17.00 10.45 18.00
CA LYS A 3 16.21 9.27 17.71
C LYS A 3 15.64 9.44 16.31
N LYS A 4 16.25 8.79 15.33
CA LYS A 4 15.74 8.74 13.96
C LYS A 4 14.53 7.81 13.96
N TYR A 5 13.37 8.34 14.33
CA TYR A 5 12.12 7.59 14.26
C TYR A 5 11.82 7.26 12.80
N LEU A 6 11.39 6.02 12.55
CA LEU A 6 10.83 5.61 11.27
C LEU A 6 9.48 6.31 11.10
N SER A 7 9.18 6.79 9.89
CA SER A 7 7.93 7.51 9.65
C SER A 7 6.77 6.53 9.67
N LYS A 8 5.70 6.92 10.36
CA LYS A 8 4.43 6.20 10.37
C LYS A 8 3.31 7.16 10.01
N ILE A 9 2.58 6.86 8.95
CA ILE A 9 1.40 7.61 8.50
C ILE A 9 0.18 6.71 8.71
N ILE A 10 -0.89 7.27 9.27
CA ILE A 10 -2.15 6.58 9.52
C ILE A 10 -3.27 7.36 8.84
N ALA A 11 -4.14 6.67 8.13
CA ALA A 11 -5.29 7.24 7.43
C ALA A 11 -6.57 6.52 7.85
N THR A 12 -7.55 7.31 8.30
CA THR A 12 -8.90 6.85 8.66
C THR A 12 -9.99 7.47 7.78
N ASP A 13 -9.59 8.25 6.77
CA ASP A 13 -10.45 8.95 5.83
C ASP A 13 -9.82 8.98 4.43
N ASN A 14 -10.56 9.53 3.46
CA ASN A 14 -10.09 9.59 2.09
C ASN A 14 -8.87 10.51 1.92
N ASP A 15 -8.80 11.63 2.63
CA ASP A 15 -7.69 12.59 2.49
C ASP A 15 -6.37 11.97 2.97
N GLY A 16 -6.39 11.25 4.09
CA GLY A 16 -5.26 10.48 4.57
C GLY A 16 -4.88 9.35 3.61
N LEU A 17 -5.87 8.67 3.01
CA LEU A 17 -5.61 7.64 2.00
C LEU A 17 -4.92 8.23 0.75
N GLN A 18 -5.35 9.41 0.30
CA GLN A 18 -4.71 10.13 -0.80
C GLN A 18 -3.28 10.57 -0.45
N MET A 19 -3.01 10.95 0.81
CA MET A 19 -1.65 11.22 1.27
C MET A 19 -0.76 9.95 1.19
N ILE A 20 -1.25 8.81 1.70
CA ILE A 20 -0.53 7.52 1.60
C ILE A 20 -0.31 7.12 0.13
N SER A 21 -1.34 7.30 -0.71
CA SER A 21 -1.28 7.09 -2.16
C SER A 21 -0.15 7.89 -2.82
N ALA A 22 -0.06 9.19 -2.52
CA ALA A 22 1.00 10.05 -3.02
C ALA A 22 2.39 9.62 -2.52
N CYS A 23 2.52 9.27 -1.24
CA CYS A 23 3.78 8.76 -0.68
C CYS A 23 4.24 7.44 -1.32
N CYS A 24 3.33 6.62 -1.83
CA CYS A 24 3.61 5.30 -2.41
C CYS A 24 3.63 5.31 -3.96
N SER A 25 3.34 6.43 -4.61
CA SER A 25 3.34 6.50 -6.08
C SER A 25 4.75 6.24 -6.63
N GLY A 26 4.84 5.43 -7.68
CA GLY A 26 6.09 4.95 -8.27
C GLY A 26 6.83 3.90 -7.43
N ALA A 27 6.23 3.40 -6.33
CA ALA A 27 6.87 2.35 -5.53
C ALA A 27 6.95 1.03 -6.29
N GLU A 28 8.04 0.29 -6.08
CA GLU A 28 8.23 -1.08 -6.59
C GLU A 28 7.74 -2.11 -5.56
N ILE A 29 6.94 -3.06 -6.02
CA ILE A 29 6.36 -4.15 -5.23
C ILE A 29 6.65 -5.47 -5.94
N LYS A 30 7.01 -6.52 -5.21
CA LYS A 30 7.00 -7.89 -5.74
C LYS A 30 5.70 -8.58 -5.38
N VAL A 31 5.19 -9.44 -6.26
CA VAL A 31 4.00 -10.26 -5.95
C VAL A 31 4.17 -11.07 -4.66
N ASN A 32 5.38 -11.57 -4.38
CA ASN A 32 5.67 -12.27 -3.13
C ASN A 32 5.45 -11.43 -1.85
N ASP A 33 5.55 -10.11 -1.98
CA ASP A 33 5.49 -9.13 -0.87
C ASP A 33 4.07 -8.63 -0.59
N ILE A 34 3.08 -9.21 -1.29
CA ILE A 34 1.66 -8.97 -1.10
C ILE A 34 1.08 -10.11 -0.28
N LYS A 35 0.44 -9.81 0.86
CA LYS A 35 -0.18 -10.81 1.72
C LYS A 35 -1.59 -10.40 2.13
N TYR A 36 -2.52 -11.33 2.02
CA TYR A 36 -3.87 -11.18 2.58
C TYR A 36 -4.09 -12.24 3.66
N LEU A 37 -4.47 -11.78 4.85
CA LEU A 37 -4.75 -12.58 6.03
C LEU A 37 -6.26 -12.51 6.35
N PRO A 38 -7.09 -13.37 5.73
CA PRO A 38 -8.55 -13.25 5.80
C PRO A 38 -9.10 -13.43 7.23
N LYS A 39 -8.48 -14.29 8.04
CA LYS A 39 -8.92 -14.52 9.45
C LYS A 39 -8.81 -13.27 10.31
N SER A 40 -7.78 -12.46 10.10
CA SER A 40 -7.58 -11.20 10.81
C SER A 40 -8.09 -9.99 10.04
N LYS A 41 -8.65 -10.19 8.84
CA LYS A 41 -9.06 -9.13 7.90
C LYS A 41 -7.95 -8.09 7.64
N VAL A 42 -6.71 -8.55 7.48
CA VAL A 42 -5.54 -7.67 7.24
C VAL A 42 -4.98 -7.92 5.84
N PHE A 43 -4.75 -6.84 5.09
CA PHE A 43 -3.98 -6.86 3.85
C PHE A 43 -2.67 -6.09 4.05
N LEU A 44 -1.56 -6.67 3.58
CA LEU A 44 -0.22 -6.13 3.71
C LEU A 44 0.43 -6.02 2.33
N LEU A 45 1.08 -4.88 2.11
CA LEU A 45 1.83 -4.56 0.91
C LEU A 45 3.21 -4.03 1.34
N SER A 46 4.26 -4.83 1.19
CA SER A 46 5.63 -4.30 1.31
C SER A 46 6.03 -3.65 -0.01
N LEU A 47 6.57 -2.43 0.06
CA LEU A 47 6.86 -1.63 -1.12
C LEU A 47 8.15 -0.84 -0.92
N LYS A 48 8.97 -0.77 -1.97
CA LYS A 48 10.16 0.07 -2.02
C LYS A 48 9.79 1.39 -2.67
N ARG A 49 9.74 2.46 -1.88
CA ARG A 49 9.31 3.80 -2.31
C ARG A 49 10.38 4.86 -2.11
N SER A 50 10.25 5.98 -2.80
CA SER A 50 10.97 7.22 -2.47
C SER A 50 10.31 7.91 -1.29
N LYS A 51 11.13 8.53 -0.43
CA LYS A 51 10.66 9.24 0.78
C LYS A 51 10.37 10.71 0.49
N VAL A 52 9.40 10.93 -0.40
CA VAL A 52 9.00 12.26 -0.91
C VAL A 52 8.46 13.20 0.17
N GLU A 53 8.08 12.67 1.33
CA GLU A 53 7.69 13.48 2.49
C GLU A 53 8.88 14.05 3.28
N THR A 54 10.10 13.90 2.78
CA THR A 54 11.33 14.48 3.35
C THR A 54 12.07 15.31 2.31
N GLU A 55 12.97 16.20 2.75
CA GLU A 55 13.78 17.07 1.87
C GLU A 55 14.81 16.31 0.98
N ASP A 56 14.88 14.98 1.09
CA ASP A 56 15.85 14.12 0.40
C ASP A 56 15.10 13.19 -0.58
N ASP A 57 14.84 13.70 -1.79
CA ASP A 57 14.06 13.04 -2.84
C ASP A 57 14.69 11.72 -3.34
N ASP A 58 16.00 11.54 -3.17
CA ASP A 58 16.73 10.35 -3.61
C ASP A 58 16.65 9.19 -2.61
N LYS A 59 16.14 9.46 -1.40
CA LYS A 59 16.13 8.48 -0.34
C LYS A 59 15.04 7.44 -0.56
N LYS A 60 15.45 6.19 -0.80
CA LYS A 60 14.55 5.03 -0.86
C LYS A 60 14.41 4.36 0.50
N VAL A 61 13.22 3.83 0.75
CA VAL A 61 12.87 3.09 1.97
C VAL A 61 11.97 1.90 1.61
N ILE A 62 12.05 0.82 2.38
CA ILE A 62 11.01 -0.21 2.37
C ILE A 62 9.96 0.23 3.37
N SER A 63 8.69 0.25 2.97
CA SER A 63 7.58 0.49 3.88
C SER A 63 6.59 -0.65 3.79
N ILE A 64 5.87 -0.88 4.88
CA ILE A 64 4.71 -1.78 4.89
C ILE A 64 3.47 -0.89 4.87
N CYS A 65 2.66 -1.02 3.82
CA CYS A 65 1.32 -0.46 3.77
C CYS A 65 0.33 -1.54 4.23
N LYS A 66 -0.31 -1.32 5.37
CA LYS A 66 -1.25 -2.22 6.02
C LYS A 66 -2.65 -1.65 5.93
N PHE A 67 -3.59 -2.46 5.48
CA PHE A 67 -5.02 -2.18 5.48
C PHE A 67 -5.70 -3.12 6.47
N GLU A 68 -6.49 -2.56 7.39
CA GLU A 68 -7.31 -3.33 8.33
C GLU A 68 -8.75 -3.41 7.85
N PHE A 69 -9.53 -4.32 8.45
CA PHE A 69 -10.95 -4.53 8.14
C PHE A 69 -11.23 -4.86 6.65
N VAL A 70 -10.32 -5.62 6.03
CA VAL A 70 -10.43 -6.07 4.64
C VAL A 70 -11.19 -7.41 4.56
N ASP A 71 -12.40 -7.37 4.03
CA ASP A 71 -13.28 -8.53 3.88
C ASP A 71 -12.97 -9.38 2.65
N GLN A 72 -12.59 -8.73 1.55
CA GLN A 72 -12.31 -9.41 0.29
C GLN A 72 -11.18 -8.72 -0.46
N VAL A 73 -10.43 -9.52 -1.21
CA VAL A 73 -9.36 -9.05 -2.08
C VAL A 73 -9.54 -9.68 -3.46
N LYS A 74 -9.57 -8.85 -4.49
CA LYS A 74 -9.61 -9.26 -5.89
C LYS A 74 -8.41 -8.67 -6.61
N SER A 75 -7.86 -9.39 -7.58
CA SER A 75 -6.76 -8.89 -8.42
C SER A 75 -7.06 -9.12 -9.90
N LYS A 76 -6.52 -8.26 -10.76
CA LYS A 76 -6.52 -8.44 -12.21
C LYS A 76 -5.16 -8.10 -12.78
N ASN A 77 -4.76 -8.84 -13.82
CA ASN A 77 -3.48 -8.70 -14.51
C ASN A 77 -2.24 -8.84 -13.62
N ILE A 78 -2.38 -9.56 -12.50
CA ILE A 78 -1.28 -9.93 -11.59
C ILE A 78 -1.15 -11.45 -11.63
N LYS A 79 0.02 -11.96 -12.05
CA LYS A 79 0.30 -13.38 -12.13
C LYS A 79 0.71 -13.88 -10.75
N GLN A 80 -0.25 -14.32 -9.94
CA GLN A 80 0.01 -14.77 -8.56
C GLN A 80 1.00 -15.94 -8.45
N ALA A 81 1.16 -16.74 -9.51
CA ALA A 81 2.15 -17.82 -9.58
C ALA A 81 3.59 -17.32 -9.85
N ASP A 82 3.74 -16.10 -10.36
CA ASP A 82 5.01 -15.46 -10.64
C ASP A 82 5.40 -14.53 -9.49
N LEU A 83 6.00 -15.11 -8.46
CA LEU A 83 6.33 -14.42 -7.21
C LEU A 83 7.35 -13.30 -7.38
N ASP A 84 8.18 -13.36 -8.44
CA ASP A 84 9.19 -12.36 -8.76
C ASP A 84 8.66 -11.25 -9.68
N GLN A 85 7.42 -11.36 -10.17
CA GLN A 85 6.79 -10.28 -10.92
C GLN A 85 6.84 -8.99 -10.09
N LYS A 86 7.43 -7.95 -10.70
CA LYS A 86 7.44 -6.60 -10.16
C LYS A 86 6.21 -5.83 -10.65
N LEU A 87 5.62 -5.08 -9.74
CA LEU A 87 4.53 -4.16 -9.96
C LEU A 87 5.00 -2.76 -9.55
N GLU A 88 4.55 -1.74 -10.27
CA GLU A 88 4.80 -0.35 -9.92
C GLU A 88 3.46 0.31 -9.60
N LEU A 89 3.32 0.82 -8.37
CA LEU A 89 2.09 1.45 -7.92
C LEU A 89 1.96 2.84 -8.55
N ILE A 90 0.85 3.09 -9.24
CA ILE A 90 0.51 4.42 -9.78
C ILE A 90 -0.19 5.25 -8.70
N GLY A 91 -1.15 4.63 -8.01
CA GLY A 91 -1.89 5.29 -6.95
C GLY A 91 -2.94 4.37 -6.32
N MET A 92 -3.65 4.93 -5.35
CA MET A 92 -4.76 4.31 -4.64
C MET A 92 -6.00 5.18 -4.83
N ASP A 93 -7.11 4.56 -5.19
CA ASP A 93 -8.40 5.21 -5.33
C ASP A 93 -9.41 4.61 -4.36
N TYR A 94 -10.42 5.39 -4.03
CA TYR A 94 -11.46 5.05 -3.08
C TYR A 94 -12.83 5.25 -3.72
N LEU A 95 -13.68 4.23 -3.61
CA LEU A 95 -15.04 4.27 -4.12
C LEU A 95 -16.00 3.75 -3.04
N LYS A 96 -17.04 4.54 -2.75
CA LYS A 96 -18.10 4.12 -1.82
C LYS A 96 -19.14 3.31 -2.58
N ASN A 97 -19.38 2.07 -2.14
CA ASN A 97 -20.39 1.18 -2.71
C ASN A 97 -21.43 0.82 -1.64
N ASN A 98 -22.46 1.67 -1.52
CA ASN A 98 -23.50 1.59 -0.48
C ASN A 98 -22.93 1.61 0.95
N GLU A 99 -22.90 0.45 1.60
CA GLU A 99 -22.46 0.25 2.99
C GLU A 99 -20.97 -0.10 3.10
N ASN A 100 -20.34 -0.56 2.01
CA ASN A 100 -18.93 -0.96 2.00
C ASN A 100 -18.07 0.02 1.21
N TYR A 101 -16.78 0.01 1.51
CA TYR A 101 -15.77 0.77 0.80
C TYR A 101 -14.97 -0.15 -0.12
N GLU A 102 -14.62 0.36 -1.30
CA GLU A 102 -13.67 -0.27 -2.20
C GLU A 102 -12.42 0.61 -2.29
N ILE A 103 -11.27 0.04 -1.91
CA ILE A 103 -9.96 0.66 -2.11
C ILE A 103 -9.29 -0.06 -3.27
N ASN A 104 -8.96 0.69 -4.32
CA ASN A 104 -8.30 0.18 -5.51
C ASN A 104 -6.83 0.58 -5.50
N LEU A 105 -5.94 -0.40 -5.42
CA LEU A 105 -4.51 -0.24 -5.68
C LEU A 105 -4.29 -0.40 -7.19
N ILE A 106 -3.85 0.66 -7.85
CA ILE A 106 -3.69 0.71 -9.30
C ILE A 106 -2.20 0.65 -9.63
N PHE A 107 -1.81 -0.29 -10.48
CA PHE A 107 -0.44 -0.50 -10.90
C PHE A 107 -0.28 -0.25 -12.40
N THR A 108 0.96 -0.15 -12.86
CA THR A 108 1.29 -0.15 -14.30
C THR A 108 0.76 -1.40 -15.02
N ASN A 109 0.65 -1.33 -16.34
CA ASN A 109 0.12 -2.41 -17.19
C ASN A 109 -1.33 -2.82 -16.88
N ASN A 110 -2.15 -1.87 -16.44
CA ASN A 110 -3.56 -2.07 -16.07
C ASN A 110 -3.75 -3.20 -15.03
N ALA A 111 -2.75 -3.43 -14.18
CA ALA A 111 -2.86 -4.30 -13.03
C ALA A 111 -3.53 -3.56 -11.88
N TYR A 112 -4.38 -4.26 -11.14
CA TYR A 112 -5.02 -3.68 -9.96
C TYR A 112 -5.36 -4.74 -8.91
N ILE A 113 -5.42 -4.27 -7.67
CA ILE A 113 -5.95 -5.01 -6.52
C ILE A 113 -7.09 -4.18 -5.94
N THR A 114 -8.27 -4.79 -5.82
CA THR A 114 -9.43 -4.19 -5.18
C THR A 114 -9.62 -4.82 -3.81
N LEU A 115 -9.63 -3.98 -2.78
CA LEU A 115 -9.91 -4.34 -1.39
C LEU A 115 -11.34 -3.91 -1.09
N SER A 116 -12.19 -4.83 -0.64
CA SER A 116 -13.48 -4.49 -0.04
C SER A 116 -13.29 -4.38 1.47
N THR A 117 -13.61 -3.22 2.04
CA THR A 117 -13.35 -2.91 3.45
C THR A 117 -14.58 -2.30 4.13
N GLU A 118 -14.72 -2.56 5.44
CA GLU A 118 -15.78 -1.97 6.27
C GLU A 118 -15.52 -0.48 6.56
N ILE A 119 -14.25 -0.11 6.72
CA ILE A 119 -13.78 1.26 6.99
C ILE A 119 -12.46 1.53 6.27
N ILE A 120 -12.05 2.80 6.22
CA ILE A 120 -10.68 3.17 5.87
C ILE A 120 -9.86 3.10 7.16
N GLU A 121 -8.93 2.15 7.24
CA GLU A 121 -7.93 2.08 8.31
C GLU A 121 -6.63 1.59 7.66
N VAL A 122 -5.77 2.55 7.30
CA VAL A 122 -4.54 2.28 6.54
C VAL A 122 -3.35 2.84 7.30
N THR A 123 -2.30 2.04 7.44
CA THR A 123 -1.03 2.45 8.03
C THR A 123 0.09 2.26 7.02
N LEU A 124 0.88 3.31 6.77
CA LEU A 124 2.17 3.21 6.08
C LEU A 124 3.28 3.32 7.12
N ASP A 125 4.08 2.26 7.26
CA ASP A 125 5.13 2.15 8.27
C ASP A 125 6.48 1.87 7.62
N ASP A 126 7.40 2.83 7.72
CA ASP A 126 8.76 2.67 7.23
C ASP A 126 9.47 1.55 7.98
N GLN A 127 10.02 0.60 7.23
CA GLN A 127 10.94 -0.39 7.74
C GLN A 127 12.37 0.19 7.70
N SER A 128 13.22 -0.23 8.63
CA SER A 128 14.63 0.16 8.66
C SER A 128 15.34 -0.15 7.33
N LYS A 129 16.38 0.65 7.01
CA LYS A 129 17.06 0.77 5.71
C LYS A 129 17.19 -0.54 4.91
N VAL A 130 16.98 -0.42 3.60
CA VAL A 130 17.62 -1.28 2.60
C VAL A 130 19.12 -1.00 2.68
N ASP A 131 19.91 -2.00 3.04
CA ASP A 131 21.38 -1.95 2.93
C ASP A 131 21.84 -1.80 1.47
#